data_AF-A0A7V3XCI3-F1
#
_entry.id   AF-A0A7V3XCI3-F1
#
_cell.length_a   1.000
_cell.length_b   1.000
_cell.length_c   1.000
_cell.angle_alpha   90.00
_cell.angle_beta   90.00
_cell.angle_gamma   90.00
#
_symmetry.space_group_name_H-M   'P 1'
#
loop_
_entity.id
_entity.type
_entity.pdbx_description
1 polymer ?
#
loop_
_entity_poly.entity_id
_entity_poly.type
_entity_poly.pdbx_seq_one_letter_code
_entity_poly.pdbx_strand_id
1 'polypeptide(L)'
;MTSFKKNQQGFTLIELLIVVAIIGIIAAIAIPNLLEATQRAKQRRSMGDMKSIANALGQYIQDANIVPQANALTGLSNVLVPTYIGGVPDKDGWNNDFIYTTTAKDSYTLKSPGRDGNLNVYATRNDRNWDADLAISNGFFIASPESSGQ
;
A
#
# COMPACT_ATOMS: atom_id res chain seq x y z
N MET A 1 67.41 -18.64 -1.90
CA MET A 1 66.08 -18.01 -1.89
C MET A 1 65.04 -19.10 -2.07
N THR A 2 64.41 -19.55 -0.99
CA THR A 2 63.41 -20.63 -1.01
C THR A 2 62.06 -20.06 -1.41
N SER A 3 61.56 -20.46 -2.59
CA SER A 3 60.28 -20.02 -3.14
C SER A 3 59.12 -20.78 -2.48
N PHE A 4 58.26 -20.06 -1.76
CA PHE A 4 57.01 -20.60 -1.22
C PHE A 4 56.00 -20.84 -2.35
N LYS A 5 55.79 -22.09 -2.76
CA LYS A 5 54.64 -22.47 -3.60
C LYS A 5 53.37 -22.32 -2.77
N LYS A 6 52.56 -21.30 -3.05
CA LYS A 6 51.19 -21.21 -2.53
C LYS A 6 50.36 -22.33 -3.17
N ASN A 7 49.90 -23.27 -2.35
CA ASN A 7 48.94 -24.30 -2.77
C ASN A 7 47.63 -23.59 -3.14
N GLN A 8 47.35 -23.43 -4.42
CA GLN A 8 46.05 -22.94 -4.89
C GLN A 8 45.05 -24.08 -4.75
N GLN A 9 44.31 -24.09 -3.65
CA GLN A 9 43.13 -24.95 -3.48
C GLN A 9 42.02 -24.39 -4.36
N GLY A 10 41.70 -25.09 -5.46
CA GLY A 10 40.57 -24.78 -6.32
C GLY A 10 39.26 -25.23 -5.69
N PHE A 11 38.20 -24.45 -5.90
CA PHE A 11 36.83 -24.78 -5.47
C PHE A 11 36.36 -26.04 -6.22
N THR A 12 35.80 -27.02 -5.52
CA THR A 12 35.27 -28.21 -6.20
C THR A 12 33.88 -27.92 -6.78
N LEU A 13 33.56 -28.56 -7.92
CA LEU A 13 32.23 -28.44 -8.52
C LEU A 13 31.13 -28.99 -7.60
N ILE A 14 31.45 -30.00 -6.79
CA ILE A 14 30.50 -30.59 -5.85
C ILE A 14 30.18 -29.66 -4.67
N GLU A 15 31.16 -28.90 -4.16
CA GLU A 15 30.93 -27.88 -3.14
C GLU A 15 30.00 -26.79 -3.67
N LEU A 16 30.22 -26.32 -4.89
CA LEU A 16 29.34 -25.31 -5.50
C LEU A 16 27.93 -25.87 -5.71
N LEU A 17 27.80 -27.13 -6.15
CA LEU A 17 26.51 -27.78 -6.42
C LEU A 17 25.66 -27.91 -5.15
N ILE A 18 26.25 -28.34 -4.03
CA ILE A 18 25.54 -28.47 -2.75
C ILE A 18 25.08 -27.10 -2.25
N VAL A 19 25.91 -26.06 -2.39
CA VAL A 19 25.56 -24.70 -1.96
C VAL A 19 24.36 -24.17 -2.73
N VAL A 20 24.36 -24.27 -4.06
CA VAL A 20 23.21 -23.79 -4.87
C VAL A 20 21.96 -24.62 -4.63
N ALA A 21 22.09 -25.92 -4.32
CA ALA A 21 20.96 -26.76 -3.95
C ALA A 21 20.30 -26.31 -2.64
N ILE A 22 21.09 -26.03 -1.59
CA ILE A 22 20.56 -25.56 -0.30
C ILE A 22 19.94 -24.16 -0.44
N ILE A 23 20.61 -23.23 -1.13
CA ILE A 23 20.07 -21.90 -1.41
C ILE A 23 18.75 -22.00 -2.20
N GLY A 24 18.68 -22.92 -3.17
CA GLY A 24 17.47 -23.19 -3.94
C GLY A 24 16.28 -23.63 -3.08
N ILE A 25 16.50 -24.53 -2.12
CA ILE A 25 15.45 -24.99 -1.19
C ILE A 25 14.95 -23.84 -0.30
N ILE A 26 15.87 -23.06 0.26
CA ILE A 26 15.52 -21.92 1.13
C ILE A 26 14.76 -20.86 0.32
N ALA A 27 15.24 -20.52 -0.87
CA ALA A 27 14.63 -19.53 -1.75
C ALA A 27 13.21 -19.93 -2.17
N ALA A 28 12.96 -21.22 -2.45
CA ALA A 28 11.64 -21.71 -2.82
C ALA A 28 10.56 -21.45 -1.77
N ILE A 29 10.90 -21.49 -0.48
CA ILE A 29 9.97 -21.21 0.63
C ILE A 29 9.95 -19.71 0.96
N ALA A 30 11.11 -19.06 0.97
CA ALA A 30 11.25 -17.68 1.40
C ALA A 30 10.62 -16.67 0.42
N ILE A 31 10.78 -16.87 -0.90
CA ILE A 31 10.31 -15.94 -1.92
C ILE A 31 8.79 -15.73 -1.90
N PRO A 32 7.93 -16.77 -1.96
CA PRO A 32 6.47 -16.55 -1.97
C PRO A 32 5.99 -15.86 -0.69
N ASN A 33 6.55 -16.22 0.47
CA ASN A 33 6.22 -15.59 1.75
C ASN A 33 6.63 -14.12 1.78
N LEU A 34 7.82 -13.80 1.24
CA LEU A 34 8.29 -12.42 1.12
C LEU A 34 7.37 -11.61 0.21
N LEU A 35 6.98 -12.15 -0.94
CA LEU A 35 6.06 -11.48 -1.86
C LEU A 35 4.74 -11.18 -1.17
N GLU A 36 4.13 -12.13 -0.48
CA GLU A 36 2.88 -11.90 0.25
C GLU A 36 3.03 -10.83 1.36
N ALA A 37 4.12 -10.89 2.13
CA ALA A 37 4.40 -9.90 3.17
C ALA A 37 4.55 -8.49 2.59
N THR A 38 5.19 -8.34 1.44
CA THR A 38 5.32 -7.04 0.77
C THR A 38 3.96 -6.50 0.31
N GLN A 39 3.07 -7.34 -0.24
CA GLN A 39 1.73 -6.89 -0.65
C GLN A 39 0.89 -6.45 0.55
N ARG A 40 0.93 -7.21 1.65
CA ARG A 40 0.26 -6.83 2.92
C ARG A 40 0.78 -5.50 3.45
N ALA A 41 2.09 -5.29 3.41
CA ALA A 41 2.69 -4.04 3.86
C ALA A 41 2.23 -2.84 3.02
N LYS A 42 2.16 -3.00 1.69
CA LYS A 42 1.64 -1.97 0.78
C LYS A 42 0.18 -1.64 1.07
N GLN A 43 -0.67 -2.66 1.23
CA GLN A 43 -2.08 -2.45 1.57
C GLN A 43 -2.26 -1.70 2.90
N ARG A 44 -1.53 -2.11 3.94
CA ARG A 44 -1.57 -1.45 5.25
C ARG A 44 -1.11 0.00 5.19
N ARG A 45 -0.08 0.29 4.39
CA ARG A 45 0.37 1.66 4.12
C ARG A 45 -0.74 2.47 3.46
N SER A 46 -1.35 1.97 2.39
CA SER A 46 -2.48 2.63 1.72
C SER A 46 -3.61 2.93 2.71
N MET A 47 -4.00 1.96 3.54
CA MET A 47 -5.02 2.16 4.56
C MET A 47 -4.63 3.22 5.59
N GLY A 48 -3.35 3.28 6.00
CA GLY A 48 -2.84 4.30 6.90
C GLY A 48 -2.89 5.70 6.29
N ASP A 49 -2.45 5.83 5.05
CA ASP A 49 -2.48 7.09 4.30
C ASP A 49 -3.93 7.56 4.09
N MET A 50 -4.85 6.65 3.73
CA MET A 50 -6.28 6.96 3.64
C MET A 50 -6.87 7.42 4.98
N LYS A 51 -6.48 6.81 6.11
CA LYS A 51 -6.91 7.25 7.46
C LYS A 51 -6.42 8.67 7.77
N SER A 52 -5.18 9.00 7.42
CA SER A 52 -4.64 10.35 7.60
C SER A 52 -5.45 11.39 6.81
N ILE A 53 -5.77 11.08 5.54
CA ILE A 53 -6.61 11.95 4.70
C ILE A 53 -8.03 12.07 5.29
N ALA A 54 -8.63 10.96 5.71
CA ALA A 54 -9.96 10.94 6.32
C ALA A 54 -10.04 11.75 7.62
N ASN A 55 -9.00 11.70 8.46
CA ASN A 55 -8.90 12.50 9.67
C ASN A 55 -8.81 14.00 9.35
N ALA A 56 -7.99 14.39 8.38
CA ALA A 56 -7.87 15.78 7.94
C ALA A 56 -9.19 16.29 7.34
N LEU A 57 -9.87 15.47 6.54
CA LEU A 57 -11.22 15.74 6.04
C LEU A 57 -12.22 15.93 7.18
N GLY A 58 -12.18 15.05 8.19
CA GLY A 58 -13.05 15.15 9.37
C GLY A 58 -12.86 16.46 10.12
N GLN A 59 -11.62 16.90 10.33
CA GLN A 59 -11.31 18.18 10.96
C GLN A 59 -11.82 19.36 10.13
N TYR A 60 -11.57 19.36 8.81
CA TYR A 60 -12.07 20.42 7.92
C TYR A 60 -13.60 20.51 7.96
N ILE A 61 -14.28 19.36 7.91
CA ILE A 61 -15.76 19.32 7.94
C ILE A 61 -16.27 19.86 9.29
N GLN A 62 -15.58 19.56 10.39
CA GLN A 62 -15.93 20.08 11.71
C GLN A 62 -15.81 21.61 11.78
N ASP A 63 -14.78 22.19 11.17
CA ASP A 63 -14.53 23.63 11.21
C ASP A 63 -15.41 24.40 10.21
N ALA A 64 -15.51 23.90 8.98
CA ALA A 64 -16.19 24.59 7.88
C ALA A 64 -17.65 24.17 7.70
N ASN A 65 -18.12 23.13 8.40
CA ASN A 65 -19.46 22.52 8.25
C ASN A 65 -19.83 22.17 6.80
N ILE A 66 -18.82 21.87 5.97
CA ILE A 66 -18.99 21.53 4.56
C ILE A 66 -17.93 20.50 4.14
N VAL A 67 -18.30 19.59 3.24
CA VAL A 67 -17.35 18.67 2.62
C VAL A 67 -16.62 19.38 1.47
N PRO A 68 -15.28 19.26 1.35
CA PRO A 68 -14.54 19.82 0.23
C PRO A 68 -15.09 19.32 -1.11
N GLN A 69 -15.69 20.21 -1.90
CA GLN A 69 -16.17 19.88 -3.23
C GLN A 69 -14.99 19.91 -4.21
N ALA A 70 -14.17 18.86 -4.16
CA ALA A 70 -13.02 18.68 -5.04
C ALA A 70 -13.26 17.50 -5.99
N ASN A 71 -12.92 17.70 -7.27
CA ASN A 71 -13.03 16.66 -8.30
C ASN A 71 -11.72 15.87 -8.50
N ALA A 72 -10.69 16.18 -7.70
CA ALA A 72 -9.36 15.57 -7.75
C ALA A 72 -8.60 15.79 -6.44
N LEU A 73 -7.58 14.96 -6.19
CA LEU A 73 -6.67 15.10 -5.03
C LEU A 73 -5.96 16.46 -4.97
N THR A 74 -5.62 17.05 -6.12
CA THR A 74 -4.98 18.37 -6.18
C THR A 74 -5.88 19.47 -5.62
N GLY A 75 -7.19 19.39 -5.92
CA GLY A 75 -8.19 20.29 -5.33
C GLY A 75 -8.36 20.07 -3.83
N LEU A 76 -8.24 18.82 -3.38
CA LEU A 76 -8.29 18.49 -1.96
C LEU A 76 -7.06 19.02 -1.20
N SER A 77 -5.88 18.92 -1.79
CA SER A 77 -4.63 19.42 -1.20
C SER A 77 -4.68 20.93 -0.91
N ASN A 78 -5.25 21.73 -1.83
CA ASN A 78 -5.42 23.17 -1.63
C ASN A 78 -6.32 23.54 -0.44
N VAL A 79 -7.18 22.62 -0.01
CA VAL A 79 -8.13 22.85 1.09
C VAL A 79 -7.57 22.31 2.41
N LEU A 80 -6.88 21.16 2.37
CA LEU A 80 -6.39 20.50 3.57
C LEU A 80 -5.00 20.96 4.02
N VAL A 81 -4.15 21.39 3.08
CA VAL A 81 -2.77 21.80 3.36
C VAL A 81 -2.71 23.34 3.52
N PRO A 82 -1.94 23.88 4.49
CA PRO A 82 -1.14 23.19 5.50
C PRO A 82 -1.88 22.92 6.82
N THR A 83 -3.12 23.38 6.96
CA THR A 83 -3.81 23.49 8.26
C THR A 83 -4.18 22.14 8.87
N TYR A 84 -4.65 21.19 8.06
CA TYR A 84 -5.21 19.91 8.52
C TYR A 84 -4.28 18.72 8.27
N ILE A 85 -3.35 18.86 7.31
CA ILE A 85 -2.31 17.87 7.01
C ILE A 85 -1.08 18.55 6.41
N GLY A 86 0.12 18.06 6.75
CA GLY A 86 1.38 18.60 6.22
C GLY A 86 1.61 18.33 4.72
N GLY A 87 0.83 17.41 4.14
CA GLY A 87 0.83 17.08 2.72
C GLY A 87 -0.13 15.91 2.49
N VAL A 88 -0.97 15.99 1.46
CA VAL A 88 -1.87 14.89 1.09
C VAL A 88 -1.04 13.80 0.41
N PRO A 89 -1.08 12.55 0.90
CA PRO A 89 -0.53 11.42 0.16
C PRO A 89 -1.28 11.26 -1.15
N ASP A 90 -0.58 11.40 -2.28
CA ASP A 90 -1.21 11.29 -3.60
C ASP A 90 -1.32 9.85 -4.08
N LYS A 91 -0.40 8.99 -3.62
CA LYS A 91 -0.20 7.62 -4.10
C LYS A 91 -0.40 6.59 -3.02
N ASP A 92 -0.98 5.46 -3.40
CA ASP A 92 -1.09 4.28 -2.56
C ASP A 92 0.19 3.43 -2.54
N GLY A 93 0.17 2.32 -1.80
CA GLY A 93 1.30 1.40 -1.68
C GLY A 93 1.72 0.71 -2.98
N TRP A 94 0.89 0.76 -4.03
CA TRP A 94 1.19 0.23 -5.38
C TRP A 94 1.52 1.33 -6.40
N ASN A 95 1.64 2.57 -5.96
CA ASN A 95 1.94 3.74 -6.79
C ASN A 95 0.79 4.18 -7.71
N ASN A 96 -0.45 3.80 -7.35
CA ASN A 96 -1.66 4.28 -8.00
C ASN A 96 -2.17 5.54 -7.28
N ASP A 97 -2.82 6.44 -8.01
CA ASP A 97 -3.41 7.65 -7.42
C ASP A 97 -4.61 7.32 -6.54
N PHE A 98 -4.72 7.96 -5.39
CA PHE A 98 -5.99 7.94 -4.66
C PHE A 98 -7.06 8.72 -5.44
N ILE A 99 -8.29 8.23 -5.38
CA ILE A 99 -9.41 8.82 -6.09
C ILE A 99 -10.37 9.38 -5.05
N TYR A 100 -10.49 10.71 -5.03
CA TYR A 100 -11.45 11.42 -4.20
C TYR A 100 -12.67 11.80 -5.03
N THR A 101 -13.85 11.39 -4.56
CA THR A 101 -15.13 11.71 -5.20
C THR A 101 -16.13 12.18 -4.17
N THR A 102 -16.85 13.25 -4.47
CA THR A 102 -18.02 13.69 -3.68
C THR A 102 -19.30 13.19 -4.34
N THR A 103 -20.13 12.45 -3.60
CA THR A 103 -21.40 11.92 -4.12
C THR A 103 -22.55 12.90 -3.87
N ALA A 104 -22.49 13.65 -2.77
CA ALA A 104 -23.43 14.70 -2.41
C ALA A 104 -22.71 15.85 -1.67
N LYS A 105 -23.43 16.93 -1.37
CA LYS A 105 -22.88 18.09 -0.63
C LYS A 105 -22.24 17.70 0.71
N ASP A 106 -22.74 16.64 1.34
CA ASP A 106 -22.33 16.21 2.67
C ASP A 106 -21.65 14.83 2.68
N SER A 107 -21.35 14.25 1.51
CA SER A 107 -20.74 12.93 1.43
C SER A 107 -19.54 12.88 0.49
N TYR A 108 -18.47 12.25 0.99
CA TYR A 108 -17.27 11.98 0.22
C TYR A 108 -16.90 10.51 0.28
N THR A 109 -16.20 10.07 -0.76
CA THR A 109 -15.58 8.76 -0.82
C THR A 109 -14.15 8.92 -1.31
N LEU A 110 -13.22 8.33 -0.57
CA LEU A 110 -11.82 8.20 -0.93
C LEU A 110 -11.55 6.75 -1.29
N LYS A 111 -11.01 6.49 -2.47
CA LYS A 111 -10.74 5.14 -2.99
C LYS A 111 -9.26 4.97 -3.32
N SER A 112 -8.75 3.75 -3.11
CA SER A 112 -7.50 3.28 -3.71
C SER A 112 -7.83 2.10 -4.62
N PRO A 113 -7.31 2.09 -5.86
CA PRO A 113 -7.65 1.09 -6.86
C PRO A 113 -6.83 -0.21 -6.73
N GLY A 114 -6.30 -0.50 -5.54
CA GLY A 114 -5.49 -1.70 -5.30
C GLY A 114 -4.25 -1.79 -6.18
N ARG A 115 -3.75 -3.02 -6.37
CA ARG A 115 -2.56 -3.31 -7.17
C ARG A 115 -2.79 -3.17 -8.68
N ASP A 116 -3.97 -3.52 -9.18
CA ASP A 116 -4.27 -3.56 -10.61
C ASP A 116 -4.53 -2.16 -11.19
N GLY A 117 -4.82 -1.18 -10.34
CA GLY A 117 -5.06 0.20 -10.72
C GLY A 117 -6.47 0.45 -11.28
N ASN A 118 -7.40 -0.50 -11.13
CA ASN A 118 -8.76 -0.36 -11.65
C ASN A 118 -9.80 -0.40 -10.53
N LEU A 119 -10.73 0.56 -10.52
CA LEU A 119 -11.86 0.56 -9.58
C LEU A 119 -12.97 -0.41 -10.01
N ASN A 120 -12.78 -1.71 -9.79
CA ASN A 120 -13.68 -2.76 -10.25
C ASN A 120 -14.27 -3.64 -9.13
N VAL A 121 -13.53 -3.89 -8.05
CA VAL A 121 -13.85 -4.91 -7.04
C VAL A 121 -13.45 -4.39 -5.68
N TYR A 122 -14.41 -4.19 -4.79
CA TYR A 122 -14.14 -3.75 -3.43
C TYR A 122 -13.58 -4.87 -2.55
N ALA A 123 -12.58 -4.53 -1.73
CA ALA A 123 -11.99 -5.44 -0.76
C ALA A 123 -13.01 -5.88 0.29
N THR A 124 -13.06 -7.19 0.52
CA THR A 124 -13.92 -7.82 1.54
C THR A 124 -13.14 -8.20 2.80
N ARG A 125 -13.84 -8.58 3.88
CA ARG A 125 -13.18 -8.97 5.14
C ARG A 125 -12.28 -10.19 4.94
N ASN A 126 -11.05 -10.11 5.45
CA ASN A 126 -10.00 -11.14 5.29
C ASN A 126 -9.62 -11.45 3.83
N ASP A 127 -9.91 -10.54 2.91
CA ASP A 127 -9.56 -10.73 1.51
C ASP A 127 -8.03 -10.75 1.32
N ARG A 128 -7.56 -11.71 0.52
CA ARG A 128 -6.16 -11.83 0.08
C ARG A 128 -5.99 -11.38 -1.38
N ASN A 129 -7.03 -10.83 -1.97
CA ASN A 129 -6.97 -10.18 -3.27
C ASN A 129 -6.31 -8.81 -3.12
N TRP A 130 -5.05 -8.71 -3.57
CA TRP A 130 -4.31 -7.45 -3.58
C TRP A 130 -4.79 -6.48 -4.66
N ASP A 131 -5.57 -6.97 -5.61
CA ASP A 131 -6.16 -6.18 -6.69
C ASP A 131 -7.50 -5.56 -6.24
N ALA A 132 -7.99 -5.87 -5.04
CA ALA A 132 -9.24 -5.32 -4.55
C ALA A 132 -9.09 -3.87 -4.05
N ASP A 133 -10.08 -3.05 -4.37
CA ASP A 133 -10.18 -1.63 -4.05
C ASP A 133 -10.42 -1.41 -2.56
N LEU A 134 -9.71 -0.41 -2.02
CA LEU A 134 -9.98 0.11 -0.68
C LEU A 134 -10.85 1.35 -0.80
N ALA A 135 -11.83 1.51 0.10
CA ALA A 135 -12.67 2.70 0.10
C ALA A 135 -13.04 3.14 1.52
N ILE A 136 -12.89 4.45 1.76
CA ILE A 136 -13.42 5.18 2.91
C ILE A 136 -14.58 6.04 2.44
N SER A 137 -15.69 6.02 3.14
CA SER A 137 -16.80 6.95 2.97
C SER A 137 -17.07 7.66 4.30
N ASN A 138 -17.16 8.98 4.27
CA ASN A 138 -17.46 9.82 5.44
C ASN A 138 -16.63 9.49 6.69
N GLY A 139 -15.34 9.18 6.50
CA GLY A 139 -14.40 8.87 7.59
C GLY A 139 -14.34 7.39 8.00
N PHE A 140 -15.21 6.53 7.48
CA PHE A 140 -15.26 5.10 7.81
C PHE A 140 -14.92 4.21 6.62
N PHE A 141 -14.23 3.10 6.84
CA PHE A 141 -13.95 2.13 5.78
C PHE A 141 -15.21 1.37 5.39
N ILE A 142 -15.65 1.57 4.15
CA ILE A 142 -16.72 0.78 3.52
C ILE A 142 -16.16 -0.45 2.80
N ALA A 143 -14.90 -0.41 2.38
CA ALA A 143 -14.19 -1.53 1.76
C ALA A 143 -12.76 -1.59 2.27
N SER A 144 -12.45 -2.63 3.04
CA SER A 144 -11.08 -2.97 3.44
C SER A 144 -11.05 -4.40 4.01
N PRO A 145 -9.88 -5.07 4.02
CA PRO A 145 -9.72 -6.38 4.64
C PRO A 145 -10.08 -6.43 6.12
N GLU A 146 -10.02 -5.29 6.79
CA GLU A 146 -10.30 -5.13 8.22
C GLU A 146 -11.73 -4.62 8.48
N SER A 147 -12.49 -4.25 7.44
CA SER A 147 -13.85 -3.73 7.61
C SER A 147 -14.77 -4.83 8.14
N SER A 148 -15.33 -4.61 9.32
CA SER A 148 -16.52 -5.33 9.77
C SER A 148 -17.68 -4.81 8.94
N GLY A 149 -18.14 -5.61 7.97
CA GLY A 149 -19.28 -5.26 7.12
C GLY A 149 -20.41 -4.67 7.96
N GLN A 150 -20.88 -3.50 7.55
CA GLN A 150 -22.25 -3.10 7.84
C GLN A 150 -23.17 -3.70 6.79
#